data_AF-A0A6I3DG26-F1
#
_entry.id   AF-A0A6I3DG26-F1
#
_cell.length_a   1.000
_cell.length_b   1.000
_cell.length_c   1.000
_cell.angle_alpha   90.00
_cell.angle_beta   90.00
_cell.angle_gamma   90.00
#
_symmetry.space_group_name_H-M   'P 1'
#
loop_
_entity.id
_entity.type
_entity.pdbx_description
1 polymer ?
#
loop_
_entity_poly.entity_id
_entity_poly.type
_entity_poly.pdbx_seq_one_letter_code
_entity_poly.pdbx_strand_id
1 'polypeptide(L)'
;MSTIETDRWILHSRIREVLGNREGDILMEHLPPAGWSHLATKDDVTMAKLELRAEMAEIKAELKADIAEVRIAMEKGFRAQTWKMVAAIGTSQAISVAIMAAMVNSLR
;
A
#
# COMPACT_ATOMS: atom_id res chain seq x y z
N MET A 1 -7.94 18.45 -36.02
CA MET A 1 -8.68 19.56 -35.40
C MET A 1 -9.83 18.92 -34.63
N SER A 2 -9.84 18.99 -33.30
CA SER A 2 -10.88 18.38 -32.47
C SER A 2 -12.22 19.09 -32.72
N THR A 3 -13.32 18.34 -32.83
CA THR A 3 -14.68 18.87 -33.05
C THR A 3 -15.06 19.95 -32.03
N ILE A 4 -14.47 19.88 -30.83
CA ILE A 4 -14.65 20.83 -29.73
C ILE A 4 -14.23 22.26 -30.08
N GLU A 5 -13.14 22.43 -30.84
CA GLU A 5 -12.65 23.77 -31.23
C GLU A 5 -13.63 24.44 -32.21
N THR A 6 -14.18 23.64 -33.14
CA THR A 6 -15.19 24.10 -34.09
C THR A 6 -16.50 24.46 -33.39
N ASP A 7 -16.95 23.63 -32.45
CA ASP A 7 -18.18 23.86 -31.68
C ASP A 7 -18.06 25.10 -30.79
N ARG A 8 -16.90 25.33 -30.17
CA ARG A 8 -16.63 26.50 -29.33
C ARG A 8 -16.66 27.80 -30.14
N TRP A 9 -16.12 27.78 -31.35
CA TRP A 9 -16.15 28.94 -32.25
C TRP A 9 -17.59 29.28 -32.67
N ILE A 10 -18.40 28.27 -33.03
CA ILE A 10 -19.81 28.46 -33.39
C ILE A 10 -20.59 29.05 -32.21
N LEU A 11 -20.39 28.49 -31.02
CA LEU A 11 -21.04 28.96 -29.79
C LEU A 11 -20.65 30.41 -29.48
N HIS A 12 -19.37 30.75 -29.58
CA HIS A 12 -18.87 32.10 -29.35
C HIS A 12 -19.50 33.12 -30.30
N SER A 13 -19.57 32.79 -31.59
CA SER A 13 -20.20 33.65 -32.60
C SER A 13 -21.69 33.90 -32.31
N ARG A 14 -22.42 32.85 -31.92
CA ARG A 14 -23.85 32.95 -31.56
C ARG A 14 -24.11 33.74 -30.29
N ILE A 15 -23.28 33.54 -29.26
CA ILE A 15 -23.44 34.25 -27.98
C ILE A 15 -23.17 35.75 -28.18
N ARG A 16 -22.15 36.14 -28.96
CA ARG A 16 -21.89 37.55 -29.28
C ARG A 16 -23.03 38.22 -30.05
N GLU A 17 -23.69 37.48 -30.94
CA GLU A 17 -24.85 37.95 -31.72
C GLU A 17 -26.04 38.29 -30.80
N VAL A 18 -26.27 37.49 -29.75
CA VAL A 18 -27.45 37.65 -28.87
C VAL A 18 -27.18 38.58 -27.68
N LEU A 19 -26.02 38.46 -27.03
CA LEU A 19 -25.71 39.14 -25.77
C LEU A 19 -24.85 40.40 -25.96
N GLY A 20 -24.27 40.59 -27.13
CA GLY A 20 -23.27 41.62 -27.38
C GLY A 20 -21.84 41.08 -27.26
N ASN A 21 -20.89 41.80 -27.89
CA ASN A 21 -19.51 41.34 -28.01
C ASN A 21 -18.82 41.14 -26.64
N ARG A 22 -19.01 42.08 -25.70
CA ARG A 22 -18.32 42.06 -24.40
C ARG A 22 -18.89 40.99 -23.49
N GLU A 23 -20.21 40.93 -23.40
CA GLU A 23 -20.94 39.99 -22.56
C GLU A 23 -20.71 38.55 -23.02
N GLY A 24 -20.64 38.34 -24.35
CA GLY A 24 -20.32 37.04 -24.91
C GLY A 24 -18.89 36.58 -24.68
N ASP A 25 -17.92 37.49 -24.68
CA ASP A 25 -16.52 37.18 -24.35
C ASP A 25 -16.38 36.75 -22.89
N ILE A 26 -16.99 37.50 -21.97
CA ILE A 26 -16.98 37.19 -20.54
C ILE A 26 -17.61 35.81 -20.28
N LEU A 27 -18.76 35.51 -20.89
CA LEU A 27 -19.41 34.21 -20.71
C LEU A 27 -18.54 33.07 -21.22
N MET A 28 -17.92 33.23 -22.40
CA MET A 28 -17.05 32.21 -22.97
C MET A 28 -15.76 32.00 -22.16
N GLU A 29 -15.25 33.04 -21.50
CA GLU A 29 -14.10 32.95 -20.59
C GLU A 29 -14.39 32.11 -19.35
N HIS A 30 -15.63 32.14 -18.84
CA HIS A 30 -16.05 31.32 -17.70
C HIS A 30 -16.47 29.89 -18.06
N LEU A 31 -16.66 29.58 -19.36
CA LEU A 31 -17.04 28.24 -19.79
C LEU A 31 -15.83 27.31 -19.89
N PRO A 32 -15.90 26.10 -19.31
CA PRO A 32 -14.79 25.16 -19.34
C PRO A 32 -14.41 24.76 -20.78
N PRO A 33 -13.11 24.58 -21.08
CA PRO A 33 -12.61 24.41 -22.45
C PRO A 33 -13.02 23.10 -23.13
N ALA A 34 -13.32 22.05 -22.35
CA ALA A 34 -13.72 20.73 -22.87
C ALA A 34 -15.19 20.37 -22.56
N GLY A 35 -15.98 21.33 -22.05
CA GLY A 35 -17.35 21.09 -21.58
C GLY A 35 -17.42 20.43 -20.19
N TRP A 36 -18.63 20.37 -19.64
CA TRP A 36 -18.89 19.93 -18.26
C TRP A 36 -18.76 18.42 -18.03
N SER A 37 -18.79 17.62 -19.10
CA SER A 37 -18.71 16.15 -19.04
C SER A 37 -17.34 15.62 -18.59
N HIS A 38 -16.29 16.44 -18.67
CA HIS A 38 -14.93 16.06 -18.29
C HIS A 38 -14.60 16.43 -16.84
N LEU A 39 -15.50 17.10 -16.13
CA LEU A 39 -15.31 17.44 -14.73
C LEU A 39 -15.79 16.27 -13.86
N ALA A 40 -14.93 15.85 -12.94
CA ALA A 40 -15.31 14.85 -11.95
C ALA A 40 -16.55 15.33 -11.17
N THR A 41 -17.57 14.50 -11.16
CA THR A 41 -18.77 14.75 -10.36
C THR A 41 -18.48 14.44 -8.89
N LYS A 42 -19.38 14.90 -8.01
CA LYS A 42 -19.30 14.51 -6.59
C LYS A 42 -19.35 12.99 -6.43
N ASP A 43 -20.15 12.32 -7.25
CA ASP A 43 -20.32 10.87 -7.19
C ASP A 43 -19.02 10.17 -7.56
N ASP A 44 -18.33 10.60 -8.63
CA ASP A 44 -17.02 10.07 -9.03
C ASP A 44 -16.00 10.18 -7.89
N VAL A 45 -15.96 11.34 -7.22
CA VAL A 45 -15.06 11.56 -6.08
C VAL A 45 -15.45 10.69 -4.89
N THR A 46 -16.75 10.47 -4.63
CA THR A 46 -17.18 9.58 -3.56
C THR A 46 -16.83 8.13 -3.85
N MET A 47 -16.96 7.68 -5.10
CA MET A 47 -16.59 6.35 -5.55
C MET A 47 -15.08 6.13 -5.40
N ALA A 48 -14.25 7.05 -5.89
CA ALA A 48 -12.80 6.98 -5.73
C ALA A 48 -12.38 6.95 -4.25
N LYS A 49 -13.07 7.70 -3.38
CA LYS A 49 -12.82 7.68 -1.93
C LYS A 49 -13.19 6.34 -1.30
N LEU A 50 -14.26 5.68 -1.76
CA LEU A 50 -14.67 4.37 -1.26
C LEU A 50 -13.68 3.30 -1.70
N GLU A 51 -13.27 3.32 -2.97
CA GLU A 51 -12.26 2.42 -3.53
C GLU A 51 -10.93 2.54 -2.76
N LEU A 52 -10.42 3.77 -2.60
CA LEU A 52 -9.20 4.02 -1.83
C LEU A 52 -9.29 3.51 -0.38
N ARG A 53 -10.46 3.67 0.27
CA ARG A 53 -10.67 3.15 1.63
C ARG A 53 -10.67 1.62 1.67
N ALA A 54 -11.22 0.97 0.65
CA ALA A 54 -11.22 -0.47 0.55
C ALA A 54 -9.80 -1.00 0.36
N GLU A 55 -9.03 -0.44 -0.58
CA GLU A 55 -7.62 -0.79 -0.79
C GLU A 55 -6.78 -0.59 0.46
N MET A 56 -6.94 0.55 1.15
CA MET A 56 -6.24 0.79 2.41
C MET A 56 -6.61 -0.23 3.51
N ALA A 57 -7.86 -0.70 3.54
CA ALA A 57 -8.30 -1.70 4.50
C ALA A 57 -7.71 -3.08 4.17
N GLU A 58 -7.65 -3.43 2.89
CA GLU A 58 -7.03 -4.66 2.38
C GLU A 58 -5.54 -4.71 2.71
N ILE A 59 -4.77 -3.67 2.31
CA ILE A 59 -3.34 -3.57 2.62
C ILE A 59 -3.07 -3.65 4.12
N LYS A 60 -3.93 -3.04 4.95
CA LYS A 60 -3.81 -3.11 6.41
C LYS A 60 -4.07 -4.52 6.94
N ALA A 61 -4.97 -5.28 6.31
CA ALA A 61 -5.25 -6.66 6.69
C ALA A 61 -4.09 -7.58 6.30
N GLU A 62 -3.57 -7.44 5.09
CA GLU A 62 -2.37 -8.15 4.60
C GLU A 62 -1.17 -7.89 5.50
N LEU A 63 -0.85 -6.62 5.78
CA LEU A 63 0.29 -6.29 6.64
C LEU A 63 0.15 -6.88 8.05
N LYS A 64 -1.06 -6.94 8.60
CA LYS A 64 -1.30 -7.60 9.89
C LYS A 64 -1.07 -9.11 9.81
N ALA A 65 -1.48 -9.74 8.72
CA ALA A 65 -1.23 -11.17 8.49
C ALA A 65 0.26 -11.44 8.36
N ASP A 66 0.99 -10.66 7.57
CA ASP A 66 2.44 -10.79 7.40
C ASP A 66 3.19 -10.61 8.73
N ILE A 67 2.81 -9.61 9.53
CA ILE A 67 3.40 -9.41 10.87
C ILE A 67 3.12 -10.62 11.79
N ALA A 68 1.92 -11.19 11.72
CA ALA A 68 1.58 -12.38 12.50
C ALA A 68 2.40 -13.59 12.05
N GLU A 69 2.57 -13.78 10.73
CA GLU A 69 3.39 -14.84 10.18
C GLU A 69 4.86 -14.71 10.59
N VAL A 70 5.44 -13.52 10.47
CA VAL A 70 6.82 -13.24 10.90
C VAL A 70 6.99 -13.54 12.40
N ARG A 71 6.04 -13.15 13.25
CA ARG A 71 6.07 -13.48 14.68
C ARG A 71 6.08 -14.99 14.92
N ILE A 72 5.20 -15.73 14.26
CA ILE A 72 5.12 -17.19 14.37
C ILE A 72 6.42 -17.85 13.89
N ALA A 73 6.97 -17.39 12.77
CA ALA A 73 8.22 -17.89 12.21
C ALA A 73 9.38 -17.65 13.18
N MET A 74 9.47 -16.45 13.76
CA MET A 74 10.50 -16.09 14.72
C MET A 74 10.40 -16.92 16.00
N GLU A 75 9.20 -17.12 16.54
CA GLU A 75 8.98 -17.99 17.70
C GLU A 75 9.37 -19.44 17.42
N LYS A 76 9.00 -19.99 16.26
CA LYS A 76 9.38 -21.34 15.84
C LYS A 76 10.89 -21.46 15.69
N GLY A 77 11.53 -20.48 15.04
CA GLY A 77 12.97 -20.42 14.86
C GLY A 77 13.71 -20.37 16.19
N PHE A 78 13.28 -19.51 17.11
CA PHE A 78 13.86 -19.40 18.44
C PHE A 78 13.71 -20.69 19.22
N ARG A 79 12.50 -21.28 19.29
CA ARG A 79 12.29 -22.56 19.98
C ARG A 79 13.19 -23.66 19.41
N ALA A 80 13.25 -23.80 18.09
CA ALA A 80 14.09 -24.80 17.44
C ALA A 80 15.59 -24.58 17.77
N GLN A 81 16.03 -23.32 17.79
CA GLN A 81 17.40 -22.96 18.16
C GLN A 81 17.69 -23.23 19.65
N THR A 82 16.76 -22.90 20.56
CA THR A 82 16.89 -23.19 21.99
C THR A 82 17.08 -24.68 22.23
N TRP A 83 16.27 -25.54 21.59
CA TRP A 83 16.43 -26.99 21.70
C TRP A 83 17.78 -27.49 21.19
N LYS A 84 18.27 -26.94 20.06
CA LYS A 84 19.62 -27.24 19.55
C LYS A 84 20.72 -26.86 20.54
N MET A 85 20.61 -25.69 21.17
CA MET A 85 21.58 -25.24 22.18
C MET A 85 21.54 -26.13 23.42
N VAL A 86 20.35 -26.46 23.93
CA VAL A 86 20.19 -27.35 25.10
C VAL A 86 20.80 -28.72 24.82
N ALA A 87 20.54 -29.29 23.64
CA ALA A 87 21.14 -30.55 23.23
C ALA A 87 22.68 -30.48 23.15
N ALA A 88 23.23 -29.41 22.55
CA ALA A 88 24.67 -29.21 22.43
C ALA A 88 25.38 -28.99 23.78
N ILE A 89 24.74 -28.29 24.72
CA ILE A 89 25.28 -28.11 26.09
C ILE A 89 25.25 -29.44 26.82
N GLY A 90 24.15 -30.20 26.73
CA GLY A 90 24.02 -31.52 27.36
C GLY A 90 25.07 -32.51 26.89
N THR A 91 25.35 -32.56 25.58
CA THR A 91 26.40 -33.44 25.04
C THR A 91 27.79 -33.02 25.51
N SER A 92 28.09 -31.72 25.56
CA SER A 92 29.36 -31.19 26.08
C SER A 92 29.59 -31.58 27.55
N GLN A 93 28.58 -31.43 28.40
CA GLN A 93 28.67 -31.80 29.82
C GLN A 93 28.83 -33.32 30.03
N ALA A 94 28.20 -34.15 29.20
CA ALA A 94 28.38 -35.60 29.28
C ALA A 94 29.83 -36.01 28.96
N ILE A 95 30.46 -35.35 27.97
CA ILE A 95 31.86 -35.58 27.60
C ILE A 95 32.79 -35.17 28.74
N SER A 96 32.59 -33.99 29.34
CA SER A 96 33.45 -33.51 30.43
C SER A 96 33.40 -34.42 31.66
N VAL A 97 32.21 -34.89 32.04
CA VAL A 97 32.04 -35.83 33.16
C VAL A 97 32.71 -37.18 32.88
N ALA A 98 32.61 -37.69 31.65
CA ALA A 98 33.27 -38.95 31.26
C ALA A 98 34.81 -38.83 31.36
N ILE A 99 35.38 -37.71 30.91
CA ILE A 99 36.82 -37.45 31.03
C ILE A 99 37.24 -37.38 32.50
N MET A 100 36.48 -36.68 33.35
CA MET A 100 36.78 -36.61 34.79
C MET A 100 36.72 -37.97 35.48
N ALA A 101 35.74 -38.81 35.14
CA ALA A 101 35.62 -40.16 35.69
C ALA A 101 36.82 -41.04 35.32
N ALA A 102 37.29 -40.96 34.06
CA ALA A 102 38.48 -41.68 33.62
C ALA A 102 39.74 -41.24 34.37
N MET A 103 39.89 -39.92 34.61
CA MET A 103 41.03 -39.36 35.35
C MET A 103 41.07 -39.85 36.80
N VAL A 104 39.93 -39.88 37.50
CA VAL A 104 39.84 -40.44 38.86
C VAL A 104 40.14 -41.93 38.89
N ASN A 105 39.71 -42.70 37.89
CA ASN A 105 39.99 -44.13 37.81
C ASN A 105 41.48 -44.43 37.59
N SER A 106 42.20 -43.55 36.88
CA SER A 106 43.66 -43.71 36.65
C SER A 106 44.54 -43.40 37.87
N LEU A 107 43.97 -42.79 38.92
CA LEU A 107 44.66 -42.40 40.17
C LEU A 107 44.46 -43.41 41.32
N ARG A 108 43.61 -44.43 41.13
CA ARG A 108 43.40 -45.54 42.07
C ARG A 108 44.23 -46.74 41.64
#